data_AF-A0A3B5QLG4-F1
#
_entry.id   AF-A0A3B5QLG4-F1
#
_cell.length_a   1.000
_cell.length_b   1.000
_cell.length_c   1.000
_cell.angle_alpha   90.00
_cell.angle_beta   90.00
_cell.angle_gamma   90.00
#
_symmetry.space_group_name_H-M   'P 1'
#
loop_
_entity.id
_entity.type
_entity.pdbx_description
1 polymer ?
#
loop_
_entity_poly.entity_id
_entity_poly.type
_entity_poly.pdbx_seq_one_letter_code
_entity_poly.pdbx_strand_id
1 'polypeptide(L)'
;MEWLLNTTKQMKHKWEEVGVNVCDRTVRNRLKEMGFQYRKAKRKPALTPKHKRTRLQWAKERLVIPYFLPGVVQTENYSRLC
;
A
#
# COMPACT_ATOMS: atom_id res chain seq x y z
N MET A 1 0.66 -15.53 8.57
CA MET A 1 -0.53 -14.85 7.99
C MET A 1 -1.15 -13.89 9.02
N GLU A 2 -0.35 -13.03 9.68
CA GLU A 2 -0.86 -12.21 10.81
C GLU A 2 -1.34 -10.81 10.43
N TRP A 3 -0.85 -10.25 9.33
CA TRP A 3 -1.08 -8.83 9.00
C TRP A 3 -2.51 -8.48 8.57
N LEU A 4 -3.36 -9.47 8.34
CA LEU A 4 -4.76 -9.30 7.95
C LEU A 4 -5.73 -9.21 9.15
N LEU A 5 -5.26 -9.54 10.35
CA LEU A 5 -6.09 -9.69 11.55
C LEU A 5 -6.28 -8.39 12.35
N ASN A 6 -5.66 -7.29 11.93
CA ASN A 6 -5.70 -6.07 12.73
C ASN A 6 -7.05 -5.34 12.62
N THR A 7 -7.61 -5.21 11.41
CA THR A 7 -8.85 -4.45 11.20
C THR A 7 -10.07 -5.13 11.82
N THR A 8 -10.22 -6.45 11.70
CA THR A 8 -11.36 -7.16 12.29
C THR A 8 -11.32 -7.15 13.82
N LYS A 9 -10.13 -7.28 14.41
CA LYS A 9 -9.94 -7.18 15.86
C LYS A 9 -10.21 -5.77 16.37
N GLN A 10 -9.70 -4.74 15.69
CA GLN A 10 -9.96 -3.33 16.02
C GLN A 10 -11.46 -3.00 15.94
N MET A 11 -12.15 -3.47 14.90
CA MET A 11 -13.58 -3.25 14.75
C MET A 11 -14.39 -3.98 15.82
N LYS A 12 -14.01 -5.21 16.17
CA LYS A 12 -14.67 -5.98 17.23
C LYS A 12 -14.57 -5.26 18.59
N HIS A 13 -13.38 -4.81 18.97
CA HIS A 13 -13.17 -4.04 20.21
C HIS A 13 -14.05 -2.80 20.26
N LYS A 14 -14.10 -2.03 19.16
CA LYS A 14 -14.89 -0.80 19.08
C LYS A 14 -16.41 -1.05 19.15
N TRP A 15 -16.89 -2.23 18.76
CA TRP A 15 -18.31 -2.58 18.86
C TRP A 15 -18.65 -3.21 20.22
N GLU A 16 -17.69 -3.88 20.84
CA GLU A 16 -17.77 -4.37 22.21
C GLU A 16 -17.88 -3.21 23.22
N GLU A 17 -17.19 -2.10 22.99
CA GLU A 17 -17.39 -0.83 23.72
C GLU A 17 -18.84 -0.30 23.63
N VAL A 18 -19.53 -0.58 22.53
CA VAL A 18 -20.94 -0.19 22.30
C VAL A 18 -21.90 -1.29 22.83
N GLY A 19 -21.38 -2.34 23.45
CA GLY A 19 -22.15 -3.45 24.01
C GLY A 19 -22.64 -4.46 22.98
N VAL A 20 -22.17 -4.39 21.72
CA VAL A 20 -22.58 -5.28 20.64
C VAL A 20 -21.49 -6.32 20.41
N ASN A 21 -21.75 -7.57 20.79
CA ASN A 21 -20.86 -8.67 20.48
C ASN A 21 -21.05 -9.14 19.03
N VAL A 22 -19.96 -9.24 18.28
CA VAL A 22 -19.96 -9.54 16.85
C VAL A 22 -18.94 -10.62 16.56
N CYS A 23 -19.30 -11.59 15.71
CA CYS A 23 -18.35 -12.58 15.22
C CYS A 23 -17.53 -12.02 14.04
N ASP A 24 -16.30 -12.51 13.87
CA ASP A 24 -15.41 -12.09 12.78
C ASP A 24 -16.01 -12.31 11.38
N ARG A 25 -16.97 -13.23 11.24
CA ARG A 25 -17.67 -13.48 9.97
C ARG A 25 -18.62 -12.35 9.63
N THR A 26 -19.36 -11.82 10.60
CA THR A 26 -20.29 -10.71 10.42
C THR A 26 -19.55 -9.44 10.01
N VAL A 27 -18.41 -9.14 10.65
CA VAL A 27 -17.55 -8.01 10.27
C VAL A 27 -17.09 -8.12 8.81
N ARG A 28 -16.64 -9.32 8.40
CA ARG A 28 -16.21 -9.56 7.00
C ARG A 28 -17.36 -9.47 5.99
N ASN A 29 -18.55 -9.97 6.33
CA ASN A 29 -19.71 -9.88 5.45
C ASN A 29 -20.11 -8.41 5.25
N ARG A 30 -20.16 -7.61 6.34
CA ARG A 30 -20.53 -6.20 6.25
C ARG A 30 -19.52 -5.38 5.47
N LEU A 31 -18.22 -5.64 5.64
CA LEU A 31 -17.17 -5.01 4.85
C LEU A 31 -17.31 -5.31 3.35
N LYS A 32 -17.71 -6.54 2.99
CA LYS A 32 -17.99 -6.91 1.60
C LYS A 32 -19.24 -6.23 1.05
N GLU A 33 -20.32 -6.14 1.83
CA GLU A 33 -21.54 -5.42 1.45
C GLU A 33 -21.28 -3.94 1.18
N MET A 34 -20.39 -3.31 1.96
CA MET A 34 -19.97 -1.92 1.76
C MET A 34 -19.00 -1.74 0.58
N GLY A 35 -18.66 -2.81 -0.15
CA GLY A 35 -17.77 -2.76 -1.31
C GLY A 35 -16.28 -2.75 -0.98
N PHE A 36 -15.88 -2.92 0.27
CA PHE A 36 -14.46 -3.00 0.63
C PHE A 36 -13.87 -4.33 0.17
N GLN A 37 -12.71 -4.23 -0.51
CA GLN A 37 -11.96 -5.39 -0.98
C GLN A 37 -10.63 -5.50 -0.26
N TYR A 38 -10.25 -6.73 0.06
CA TYR A 38 -8.90 -6.99 0.53
C TYR A 38 -7.89 -6.76 -0.60
N ARG A 39 -6.84 -6.00 -0.30
CA ARG A 39 -5.66 -5.84 -1.14
C ARG A 39 -4.40 -6.00 -0.30
N LYS A 40 -3.47 -6.84 -0.76
CA LYS A 40 -2.15 -6.94 -0.16
C LYS A 40 -1.29 -5.77 -0.66
N ALA A 41 -0.78 -4.96 0.25
CA ALA A 41 0.14 -3.88 -0.11
C ALA A 41 1.40 -4.46 -0.77
N LYS A 42 1.85 -3.83 -1.87
CA LYS A 42 3.12 -4.19 -2.51
C LYS A 42 4.27 -3.86 -1.55
N ARG A 43 5.21 -4.79 -1.37
CA ARG A 43 6.43 -4.53 -0.61
C ARG A 43 7.27 -3.51 -1.36
N LYS A 44 7.67 -2.44 -0.67
CA LYS A 44 8.56 -1.41 -1.20
C LYS A 44 9.80 -1.35 -0.29
N PRO A 45 10.97 -1.08 -0.85
CA PRO A 45 12.16 -0.79 -0.05
C PRO A 45 11.92 0.46 0.82
N ALA A 46 12.57 0.51 1.97
CA ALA A 46 12.47 1.64 2.89
C ALA A 46 13.32 2.81 2.36
N LEU A 47 12.67 3.86 1.86
CA LEU A 47 13.37 5.05 1.41
C LEU A 47 13.58 6.04 2.56
N THR A 48 14.83 6.46 2.75
CA THR A 48 15.17 7.58 3.63
C THR A 48 14.57 8.89 3.09
N PRO A 49 14.35 9.91 3.94
CA PRO A 49 13.90 11.23 3.48
C PRO A 49 14.82 11.84 2.41
N LYS A 50 16.14 11.61 2.50
CA LYS A 50 17.12 12.02 1.49
C LYS A 50 16.83 11.36 0.14
N HIS A 51 16.62 10.04 0.09
CA HIS A 51 16.29 9.32 -1.14
C HIS A 51 14.99 9.83 -1.79
N LYS A 52 13.98 10.15 -0.98
CA LYS A 52 12.71 10.72 -1.50
C LYS A 52 12.94 12.06 -2.20
N ARG A 53 13.73 12.96 -1.60
CA ARG A 53 14.05 14.28 -2.19
C ARG A 53 14.81 14.13 -3.50
N THR A 54 15.88 13.34 -3.52
CA THR A 54 16.71 13.13 -4.73
C THR A 54 15.91 12.50 -5.87
N ARG A 55 15.09 11.47 -5.59
CA ARG A 55 14.22 10.85 -6.62
C ARG A 55 13.17 11.81 -7.15
N LEU A 56 12.59 12.64 -6.28
CA LEU A 56 11.61 13.65 -6.70
C LEU A 56 12.24 14.70 -7.63
N GLN A 57 13.45 15.16 -7.30
CA GLN A 57 14.19 16.10 -8.14
C GLN A 57 14.52 15.51 -9.50
N TRP A 58 15.06 14.28 -9.52
CA TRP A 58 15.36 13.54 -10.75
C TRP A 58 14.12 13.34 -11.63
N ALA A 59 12.96 13.05 -11.03
CA ALA A 59 11.71 12.92 -11.76
C ALA A 59 11.26 14.26 -12.37
N LYS A 60 11.33 15.37 -11.61
CA LYS A 60 10.98 16.70 -12.11
C LYS A 60 11.84 17.12 -13.30
N GLU A 61 13.13 16.81 -13.28
CA GLU A 61 14.07 17.15 -14.36
C GLU A 61 13.82 16.35 -15.66
N ARG A 62 13.25 15.14 -15.56
CA ARG A 62 13.11 14.21 -16.70
C ARG A 62 11.68 13.98 -17.16
N LEU A 63 10.68 14.34 -16.35
CA LEU A 63 9.26 14.28 -16.73
C LEU A 63 8.84 15.43 -17.68
N VAL A 64 9.73 16.38 -17.99
CA VAL A 64 9.48 17.45 -18.98
C VAL A 64 9.68 16.96 -20.42
N ILE A 65 9.96 15.67 -20.64
CA ILE A 65 10.14 15.10 -21.99
C ILE A 65 8.77 14.61 -22.50
N PRO A 66 8.18 15.20 -23.57
CA PRO A 66 6.83 14.86 -24.04
C PRO A 66 6.74 13.49 -24.74
N TYR A 67 7.87 12.80 -24.94
CA TYR A 67 7.92 11.58 -25.72
C TYR A 67 8.55 10.48 -24.89
N PHE A 68 7.71 9.55 -24.47
CA PHE A 68 8.10 8.24 -23.99
C PHE A 68 8.83 7.52 -25.13
N LEU A 69 10.15 7.68 -25.24
CA LEU A 69 10.95 6.89 -26.18
C LEU A 69 10.98 5.44 -25.69
N PRO A 70 10.45 4.47 -26.48
CA PRO A 70 10.58 3.06 -26.15
C PRO A 70 11.99 2.63 -26.58
N GLY A 71 12.92 2.60 -25.64
CA GLY A 71 14.32 2.31 -25.95
C GLY A 71 15.12 1.87 -24.73
N VAL A 72 14.99 0.59 -24.39
CA VAL A 72 15.97 -0.26 -23.69
C VAL A 72 16.62 0.37 -22.44
N VAL A 73 15.98 0.19 -21.29
CA VAL A 73 16.73 0.15 -20.04
C VAL A 73 17.33 -1.25 -19.93
N GLN A 74 18.62 -1.38 -20.30
CA GLN A 74 19.40 -2.57 -19.96
C GLN A 74 19.29 -2.78 -18.44
N THR A 75 18.73 -3.92 -18.05
CA THR A 75 18.56 -4.33 -16.67
C THR A 75 19.92 -4.75 -16.10
N GLU A 76 20.81 -3.80 -15.90
CA GLU A 76 21.92 -3.97 -14.97
C GLU A 76 21.64 -3.11 -13.75
N ASN A 77 20.97 -3.73 -12.78
CA ASN A 77 20.87 -3.25 -11.40
C ASN A 77 20.06 -1.96 -11.15
N TYR A 78 18.78 -1.95 -11.54
CA TYR A 78 17.75 -1.10 -10.90
C TYR A 78 17.56 -1.41 -9.39
N SER A 79 18.30 -2.37 -8.85
CA SER A 79 18.40 -2.69 -7.42
C SER A 79 19.18 -1.64 -6.62
N ARG A 80 20.00 -0.78 -7.25
CA ARG A 80 20.72 0.32 -6.53
C ARG A 80 19.90 1.59 -6.33
N LEU A 81 18.67 1.61 -6.83
CA LEU A 81 17.73 2.70 -6.63
C LEU A 81 16.64 2.34 -5.62
N CYS A 82 16.59 1.11 -5.11
CA CYS A 82 15.60 0.69 -4.12
C CYS A 82 16.02 1.04 -2.69
#